data_AF-A0A3M0ZWS2-F1
#
_entry.id   AF-A0A3M0ZWS2-F1
#
_cell.length_a   1.000
_cell.length_b   1.000
_cell.length_c   1.000
_cell.angle_alpha   90.00
_cell.angle_beta   90.00
_cell.angle_gamma   90.00
#
_symmetry.space_group_name_H-M   'P 1'
#
loop_
_entity.id
_entity.type
_entity.pdbx_description
1 polymer ?
#
loop_
_entity_poly.entity_id
_entity_poly.type
_entity_poly.pdbx_seq_one_letter_code
_entity_poly.pdbx_strand_id
1 'polypeptide(L)'
;VLAIACGVVAGLRLGENARAALITRGLAEMTRFGIAMGARRETLMGLSGVGDLILTCSSEQSRNMSLGKALGEGRRAADVLAERRSVAEGVWSAEVVARLGREHGVEMPITDAVVALLAPDARVGAVVEGLLARPLKAEEL
;
A
#
# COMPACT_ATOMS: atom_id res chain seq x y z
N VAL A 1 -0.97 -1.31 4.83
CA VAL A 1 -1.32 -0.52 3.61
C VAL A 1 -0.57 -1.02 2.39
N LEU A 2 0.77 -0.96 2.36
CA LEU A 2 1.60 -1.33 1.20
C LEU A 2 1.35 -2.74 0.64
N ALA A 3 1.08 -3.72 1.51
CA ALA A 3 0.72 -5.06 1.09
C ALA A 3 -0.59 -5.12 0.29
N ILE A 4 -1.57 -4.24 0.55
CA ILE A 4 -2.79 -4.15 -0.28
C ILE A 4 -2.41 -3.68 -1.68
N ALA A 5 -1.58 -2.65 -1.80
CA ALA A 5 -1.10 -2.19 -3.10
C ALA A 5 -0.32 -3.28 -3.85
N CYS A 6 0.53 -4.05 -3.15
CA CYS A 6 1.24 -5.19 -3.76
C CYS A 6 0.28 -6.32 -4.19
N GLY A 7 -0.77 -6.55 -3.43
CA GLY A 7 -1.86 -7.43 -3.83
C GLY A 7 -2.50 -6.97 -5.13
N VAL A 8 -2.81 -5.68 -5.28
CA VAL A 8 -3.41 -5.13 -6.51
C VAL A 8 -2.52 -5.37 -7.72
N VAL A 9 -1.21 -5.13 -7.58
CA VAL A 9 -0.21 -5.44 -8.62
C VAL A 9 -0.25 -6.91 -9.02
N ALA A 10 -0.40 -7.82 -8.05
CA ALA A 10 -0.54 -9.25 -8.31
C ALA A 10 -1.86 -9.60 -9.01
N GLY A 11 -2.98 -9.03 -8.57
CA GLY A 11 -4.29 -9.24 -9.20
C GLY A 11 -4.35 -8.75 -10.65
N LEU A 12 -3.67 -7.64 -10.94
CA LEU A 12 -3.49 -7.09 -12.29
C LEU A 12 -2.43 -7.82 -13.13
N ARG A 13 -1.71 -8.79 -12.54
CA ARG A 13 -0.66 -9.59 -13.22
C ARG A 13 0.45 -8.76 -13.85
N LEU A 14 0.84 -7.65 -13.21
CA LEU A 14 1.89 -6.75 -13.72
C LEU A 14 3.32 -7.30 -13.55
N GLY A 15 3.46 -8.39 -12.78
CA GLY A 15 4.73 -9.10 -12.59
C GLY A 15 5.60 -8.58 -11.46
N GLU A 16 6.71 -9.28 -11.26
CA GLU A 16 7.60 -9.13 -10.10
C GLU A 16 8.34 -7.78 -10.07
N ASN A 17 8.71 -7.25 -11.22
CA ASN A 17 9.38 -5.95 -11.32
C ASN A 17 8.47 -4.80 -10.83
N ALA A 18 7.18 -4.85 -11.17
CA ALA A 18 6.21 -3.86 -10.69
C ALA A 18 6.02 -3.95 -9.18
N ARG A 19 6.00 -5.19 -8.63
CA ARG A 19 5.93 -5.41 -7.18
C ARG A 19 7.16 -4.90 -6.46
N ALA A 20 8.35 -5.20 -6.97
CA ALA A 20 9.61 -4.71 -6.40
C ALA A 20 9.66 -3.18 -6.38
N ALA A 21 9.35 -2.53 -7.52
CA ALA A 21 9.31 -1.08 -7.60
C ALA A 21 8.29 -0.45 -6.62
N LEU A 22 7.13 -1.09 -6.44
CA LEU A 22 6.14 -0.64 -5.48
C LEU A 22 6.61 -0.79 -4.03
N ILE A 23 7.30 -1.89 -3.69
CA ILE A 23 7.88 -2.09 -2.36
C ILE A 23 8.93 -1.01 -2.06
N THR A 24 9.82 -0.71 -3.01
CA THR A 24 10.86 0.31 -2.86
C THR A 24 10.24 1.70 -2.64
N ARG A 25 9.30 2.10 -3.49
CA ARG A 25 8.55 3.37 -3.34
C ARG A 25 7.76 3.42 -2.03
N GLY A 26 7.17 2.29 -1.65
CA GLY A 26 6.42 2.12 -0.41
C GLY A 26 7.30 2.27 0.83
N LEU A 27 8.50 1.71 0.81
CA LEU A 27 9.48 1.89 1.87
C LEU A 27 9.88 3.35 2.02
N ALA A 28 10.15 4.06 0.91
CA ALA A 28 10.47 5.47 0.95
C ALA A 28 9.30 6.31 1.53
N GLU A 29 8.06 6.00 1.16
CA GLU A 29 6.85 6.61 1.71
C GLU A 29 6.71 6.34 3.22
N MET A 30 6.85 5.08 3.64
CA MET A 30 6.80 4.67 5.05
C MET A 30 7.90 5.36 5.88
N THR A 31 9.11 5.49 5.32
CA THR A 31 10.24 6.14 5.99
C THR A 31 9.98 7.63 6.20
N ARG A 32 9.53 8.35 5.16
CA ARG A 32 9.19 9.78 5.28
C ARG A 32 8.08 10.00 6.31
N PHE A 33 7.04 9.18 6.27
CA PHE A 33 5.95 9.23 7.25
C PHE A 33 6.45 8.95 8.67
N GLY A 34 7.20 7.87 8.87
CA GLY A 34 7.71 7.48 10.17
C GLY A 34 8.58 8.58 10.80
N ILE A 35 9.49 9.18 10.02
CA ILE A 35 10.36 10.28 10.49
C ILE A 35 9.51 11.49 10.93
N ALA A 36 8.49 11.86 10.15
CA ALA A 36 7.58 12.94 10.52
C ALA A 36 6.79 12.65 11.81
N MET A 37 6.56 11.37 12.14
CA MET A 37 5.94 10.93 13.40
C MET A 37 6.95 10.75 14.55
N GLY A 38 8.23 11.10 14.36
CA GLY A 38 9.29 10.95 15.37
C GLY A 38 9.92 9.57 15.44
N ALA A 39 9.71 8.70 14.45
CA ALA A 39 10.38 7.41 14.37
C ALA A 39 11.86 7.57 13.96
N ARG A 40 12.68 6.60 14.40
CA ARG A 40 14.09 6.51 13.99
C ARG A 40 14.22 5.75 12.69
N ARG A 41 14.98 6.29 11.74
CA ARG A 41 15.21 5.68 10.42
C ARG A 41 15.79 4.28 10.55
N GLU A 42 16.72 4.06 11.47
CA GLU A 42 17.36 2.77 11.71
C GLU A 42 16.36 1.69 12.14
N THR A 43 15.28 2.08 12.84
CA THR A 43 14.21 1.17 13.24
C THR A 43 13.34 0.79 12.02
N LEU A 44 13.07 1.74 11.14
CA LEU A 44 12.30 1.51 9.90
C LEU A 44 13.09 0.68 8.89
N MET A 45 14.41 0.84 8.84
CA MET A 45 15.31 0.06 7.99
C MET A 45 15.69 -1.30 8.60
N GLY A 46 15.31 -1.56 9.85
CA GLY A 46 15.56 -2.82 10.55
C GLY A 46 14.53 -3.91 10.23
N LEU A 47 14.64 -5.04 10.95
CA LEU A 47 13.78 -6.22 10.77
C LEU A 47 12.28 -5.92 10.93
N SER A 48 11.92 -5.06 11.90
CA SER A 48 10.52 -4.70 12.15
C SER A 48 9.90 -3.81 11.08
N GLY A 49 10.71 -3.12 10.28
CA GLY A 49 10.21 -2.28 9.18
C GLY A 49 10.37 -2.97 7.84
N VAL A 50 11.59 -3.03 7.31
CA VAL A 50 11.86 -3.66 6.00
C VAL A 50 11.58 -5.16 6.01
N GLY A 51 11.98 -5.87 7.07
CA GLY A 51 11.80 -7.32 7.14
C GLY A 51 10.32 -7.72 7.10
N ASP A 52 9.51 -7.10 7.95
CA ASP A 52 8.05 -7.34 7.96
C ASP A 52 7.38 -6.86 6.67
N LEU A 53 7.82 -5.73 6.10
CA LEU A 53 7.30 -5.21 4.85
C LEU A 53 7.48 -6.21 3.70
N ILE A 54 8.70 -6.75 3.53
CA ILE A 54 9.01 -7.71 2.46
C ILE A 54 8.17 -8.97 2.62
N LEU A 55 8.10 -9.55 3.84
CA LEU A 55 7.30 -10.75 4.11
C LEU A 55 5.83 -10.51 3.78
N THR A 56 5.26 -9.41 4.29
CA THR A 56 3.83 -9.11 4.18
C THR A 56 3.43 -8.74 2.75
N CYS A 57 4.33 -8.17 1.95
CA CYS A 57 4.08 -7.84 0.54
C CYS A 57 4.33 -9.01 -0.43
N SER A 58 4.97 -10.09 0.03
CA SER A 58 5.37 -11.23 -0.82
C SER A 58 4.55 -12.51 -0.56
N SER A 59 3.58 -12.48 0.35
CA SER A 59 2.81 -13.67 0.75
C SER A 59 1.31 -13.48 0.52
N GLU A 60 0.67 -14.38 -0.23
CA GLU A 60 -0.79 -14.40 -0.36
C GLU A 60 -1.51 -14.80 0.94
N GLN A 61 -0.79 -15.37 1.91
CA GLN A 61 -1.34 -15.63 3.25
C GLN A 61 -1.55 -14.32 4.04
N SER A 62 -0.91 -13.22 3.61
CA SER A 62 -1.20 -11.89 4.14
C SER A 62 -2.65 -11.51 3.82
N ARG A 63 -3.41 -11.16 4.86
CA ARG A 63 -4.79 -10.68 4.74
C ARG A 63 -4.88 -9.41 3.87
N ASN A 64 -3.86 -8.56 3.97
CA ASN A 64 -3.76 -7.33 3.19
C ASN A 64 -3.43 -7.63 1.71
N MET A 65 -2.47 -8.52 1.46
CA MET A 65 -2.08 -8.88 0.09
C MET A 65 -3.23 -9.58 -0.63
N SER A 66 -3.86 -10.57 -0.01
CA SER A 66 -5.01 -11.26 -0.58
C SER A 66 -6.20 -10.34 -0.82
N LEU A 67 -6.44 -9.34 0.04
CA LEU A 67 -7.47 -8.31 -0.22
C LEU A 67 -7.10 -7.52 -1.47
N GLY A 68 -5.88 -7.00 -1.54
CA GLY A 68 -5.38 -6.27 -2.70
C GLY A 68 -5.50 -7.06 -4.00
N LYS A 69 -5.17 -8.36 -3.97
CA LYS A 69 -5.29 -9.25 -5.14
C LYS A 69 -6.72 -9.32 -5.65
N ALA A 70 -7.68 -9.52 -4.75
CA ALA A 70 -9.09 -9.52 -5.12
C ALA A 70 -9.55 -8.18 -5.72
N LEU A 71 -9.05 -7.05 -5.18
CA LEU A 71 -9.30 -5.73 -5.78
C LEU A 71 -8.69 -5.64 -7.19
N GLY A 72 -7.44 -6.07 -7.37
CA GLY A 72 -6.76 -6.12 -8.67
C GLY A 72 -7.50 -6.97 -9.71
N GLU A 73 -8.20 -8.02 -9.27
CA GLU A 73 -9.05 -8.89 -10.10
C GLU A 73 -10.43 -8.27 -10.40
N GLY A 74 -10.68 -7.03 -9.96
CA GLY A 74 -11.90 -6.26 -10.25
C GLY A 74 -13.02 -6.44 -9.24
N ARG A 75 -12.77 -7.14 -8.11
CA ARG A 75 -13.77 -7.26 -7.05
C ARG A 75 -13.85 -5.97 -6.24
N ARG A 76 -15.05 -5.59 -5.78
CA ARG A 76 -15.22 -4.42 -4.92
C ARG A 76 -14.80 -4.74 -3.49
N ALA A 77 -14.22 -3.75 -2.81
CA ALA A 77 -13.77 -3.89 -1.43
C ALA A 77 -14.88 -4.35 -0.48
N ALA A 78 -16.09 -3.78 -0.62
CA ALA A 78 -17.25 -4.16 0.19
C ALA A 78 -17.59 -5.66 0.07
N ASP A 79 -17.61 -6.18 -1.16
CA ASP A 79 -17.95 -7.58 -1.43
C ASP A 79 -16.87 -8.52 -0.83
N VAL A 80 -15.59 -8.18 -1.01
CA VAL A 80 -14.46 -8.98 -0.50
C VAL A 80 -14.41 -8.97 1.03
N LEU A 81 -14.72 -7.83 1.66
CA LEU A 81 -14.70 -7.69 3.12
C LEU A 81 -15.88 -8.40 3.77
N ALA A 82 -17.06 -8.40 3.15
CA ALA A 82 -18.25 -9.09 3.66
C ALA A 82 -18.08 -10.62 3.72
N GLU A 83 -17.29 -11.21 2.82
CA GLU A 83 -17.01 -12.65 2.78
C GLU A 83 -15.95 -13.11 3.80
N ARG A 84 -15.18 -12.18 4.36
CA ARG A 84 -14.02 -12.51 5.21
C ARG A 84 -14.41 -12.55 6.68
N ARG A 85 -14.00 -13.64 7.34
CA ARG A 85 -14.09 -13.78 8.81
C ARG A 85 -13.00 -13.00 9.57
N SER A 86 -11.97 -12.52 8.87
CA SER A 86 -10.83 -11.83 9.48
C SER A 86 -10.62 -10.44 8.88
N VAL A 87 -10.20 -9.49 9.72
CA VAL A 87 -10.05 -8.09 9.36
C VAL A 87 -8.70 -7.85 8.69
N ALA A 88 -8.70 -7.20 7.53
CA ALA A 88 -7.50 -6.65 6.93
C ALA A 88 -7.20 -5.28 7.58
N GLU A 89 -6.28 -5.27 8.54
CA GLU A 89 -5.91 -4.08 9.33
C GLU A 89 -5.55 -2.87 8.45
N GLY A 90 -4.93 -3.13 7.29
CA GLY A 90 -4.51 -2.09 6.36
C GLY A 90 -5.66 -1.28 5.75
N VAL A 91 -6.90 -1.76 5.80
CA VAL A 91 -8.10 -1.02 5.38
C VAL A 91 -8.31 0.19 6.30
N TRP A 92 -8.30 -0.05 7.62
CA TRP A 92 -8.47 1.00 8.62
C TRP A 92 -7.24 1.90 8.72
N SER A 93 -6.04 1.31 8.63
CA SER A 93 -4.81 2.10 8.70
C SER A 93 -4.66 3.05 7.52
N ALA A 94 -5.17 2.73 6.33
CA ALA A 94 -4.97 3.55 5.14
C ALA A 94 -5.55 4.96 5.31
N GLU A 95 -6.79 5.09 5.77
CA GLU A 95 -7.43 6.40 5.98
C GLU A 95 -6.73 7.20 7.08
N VAL A 96 -6.34 6.55 8.17
CA VAL A 96 -5.64 7.19 9.30
C VAL A 96 -4.27 7.70 8.86
N VAL A 97 -3.49 6.87 8.15
CA VAL A 97 -2.17 7.24 7.66
C VAL A 97 -2.26 8.34 6.60
N ALA A 98 -3.22 8.27 5.67
CA ALA A 98 -3.44 9.32 4.67
C ALA A 98 -3.80 10.66 5.33
N ARG A 99 -4.66 10.63 6.35
CA ARG A 99 -5.03 11.84 7.13
C ARG A 99 -3.82 12.41 7.86
N LEU A 100 -3.10 11.59 8.62
CA LEU A 100 -1.91 12.03 9.37
C LEU A 100 -0.82 12.55 8.43
N GLY A 101 -0.63 11.92 7.27
CA GLY A 101 0.29 12.39 6.24
C GLY A 101 -0.04 13.81 5.79
N ARG A 102 -1.31 14.09 5.46
CA ARG A 102 -1.76 15.46 5.12
C ARG A 102 -1.56 16.45 6.26
N GLU A 103 -1.91 16.09 7.49
CA GLU A 103 -1.74 16.94 8.67
C GLU A 103 -0.28 17.34 8.92
N HIS A 104 0.68 16.47 8.56
CA HIS A 104 2.11 16.70 8.74
C HIS A 104 2.85 17.09 7.45
N GLY A 105 2.12 17.36 6.36
CA GLY A 105 2.73 17.75 5.07
C GLY A 105 3.56 16.65 4.40
N VAL A 106 3.30 15.38 4.71
CA VAL A 106 3.98 14.22 4.11
C VAL A 106 3.15 13.67 2.95
N GLU A 107 3.74 13.60 1.76
CA GLU A 107 3.12 12.96 0.60
C GLU A 107 3.02 11.44 0.78
N MET A 108 1.80 10.89 0.67
CA MET A 108 1.50 9.46 0.83
C MET A 108 0.84 8.83 -0.42
N PRO A 109 1.46 8.92 -1.62
CA PRO A 109 0.86 8.46 -2.89
C PRO A 109 0.24 7.07 -2.87
N ILE A 110 0.97 6.09 -2.32
CA ILE A 110 0.56 4.69 -2.35
C ILE A 110 -0.57 4.49 -1.35
N THR A 111 -0.47 5.10 -0.17
CA THR A 111 -1.56 5.10 0.80
C THR A 111 -2.81 5.77 0.25
N ASP A 112 -2.69 6.92 -0.40
CA ASP A 112 -3.80 7.63 -1.02
C ASP A 112 -4.45 6.79 -2.13
N ALA A 113 -3.64 6.09 -2.94
CA ALA A 113 -4.14 5.16 -3.95
C ALA A 113 -4.89 3.98 -3.30
N VAL A 114 -4.39 3.44 -2.19
CA VAL A 114 -5.10 2.39 -1.43
C VAL A 114 -6.42 2.90 -0.86
N VAL A 115 -6.46 4.12 -0.31
CA VAL A 115 -7.72 4.74 0.14
C VAL A 115 -8.70 4.87 -1.03
N ALA A 116 -8.24 5.33 -2.19
CA ALA A 116 -9.09 5.44 -3.38
C ALA A 116 -9.61 4.08 -3.87
N LEU A 117 -8.82 3.01 -3.74
CA LEU A 117 -9.24 1.64 -4.10
C LEU A 117 -10.28 1.04 -3.15
N LEU A 118 -10.35 1.55 -1.91
CA LEU A 118 -11.32 1.10 -0.91
C LEU A 118 -12.67 1.83 -1.05
N ALA A 119 -12.73 2.88 -1.89
CA ALA A 119 -13.97 3.60 -2.17
C ALA A 119 -14.98 2.71 -2.93
N PRO A 120 -16.30 2.88 -2.70
CA PRO A 120 -17.34 2.04 -3.32
C PRO A 120 -17.34 2.07 -4.86
N ASP A 121 -16.93 3.18 -5.47
CA ASP A 121 -16.93 3.46 -6.90
C ASP A 121 -15.52 3.39 -7.53
N ALA A 122 -14.56 2.81 -6.81
CA ALA A 122 -13.18 2.72 -7.24
C ALA A 122 -13.03 2.01 -8.60
N ARG A 123 -12.34 2.68 -9.53
CA ARG A 123 -11.89 2.09 -10.79
C ARG A 123 -10.40 1.74 -10.69
N VAL A 124 -10.12 0.46 -10.45
CA VAL A 124 -8.77 -0.05 -10.18
C VAL A 124 -7.76 0.39 -11.23
N GLY A 125 -8.09 0.26 -12.53
CA GLY A 125 -7.22 0.69 -13.62
C GLY A 125 -6.85 2.17 -13.54
N ALA A 126 -7.82 3.05 -13.31
CA ALA A 126 -7.60 4.49 -13.21
C ALA A 126 -6.72 4.86 -12.00
N VAL A 127 -6.89 4.18 -10.87
CA VAL A 127 -6.05 4.42 -9.68
C VAL A 127 -4.61 3.99 -9.93
N VAL A 128 -4.41 2.83 -10.57
CA VAL A 128 -3.07 2.33 -10.90
C VAL A 128 -2.39 3.21 -11.93
N GLU A 129 -3.09 3.62 -12.99
CA GLU A 129 -2.58 4.58 -13.98
C GLU A 129 -2.16 5.89 -13.32
N GLY A 130 -2.98 6.44 -12.42
CA GLY A 130 -2.63 7.65 -11.67
C GLY A 130 -1.37 7.49 -10.82
N LEU A 131 -1.17 6.33 -10.18
CA LEU A 131 0.02 6.06 -9.35
C LEU A 131 1.29 5.88 -10.19
N LEU A 132 1.16 5.27 -11.37
CA LEU A 132 2.25 5.04 -12.32
C LEU A 132 2.61 6.29 -13.13
N ALA A 133 1.65 7.16 -13.42
CA ALA A 133 1.85 8.42 -14.14
C ALA A 133 2.56 9.51 -13.31
N ARG A 134 2.71 9.31 -11.98
CA ARG A 134 3.44 10.25 -11.14
C ARG A 134 4.92 10.29 -11.55
N PRO A 135 5.51 11.50 -11.69
CA PRO A 135 6.91 11.63 -12.05
C PRO A 135 7.80 10.92 -11.03
N LEU A 136 8.79 10.19 -11.53
CA LEU A 136 9.84 9.57 -10.73
C LEU A 136 10.61 10.70 -10.01
N LYS A 137 10.37 10.86 -8.70
CA LYS A 137 11.25 11.67 -7.84
C LYS A 137 12.41 10.78 -7.40
N ALA A 138 13.59 11.37 -7.22
CA ALA A 138 14.71 10.66 -6.61
C ALA A 138 14.28 10.10 -5.24
N GLU A 139 14.56 8.82 -5.01
CA GLU A 139 14.31 8.21 -3.71
C GLU A 139 15.48 8.54 -2.79
N GLU A 140 15.30 9.55 -1.95
CA GLU A 140 16.22 9.83 -0.85
C GLU A 140 15.92 8.85 0.28
N LEU A 141 16.73 7.80 0.38
CA LEU A 141 16.68 6.84 1.49
C LEU A 141 17.22 7.43 2.78
#